data_AF-A0A061N0K3-F1
#
_entry.id   AF-A0A061N0K3-F1
#
_cell.length_a   1.000
_cell.length_b   1.000
_cell.length_c   1.000
_cell.angle_alpha   90.00
_cell.angle_beta   90.00
_cell.angle_gamma   90.00
#
_symmetry.space_group_name_H-M   'P 1'
#
loop_
_entity.id
_entity.type
_entity.pdbx_description
1 polymer ?
#
loop_
_entity_poly.entity_id
_entity_poly.type
_entity_poly.pdbx_seq_one_letter_code
_entity_poly.pdbx_strand_id
1 'polypeptide(L)'
;MRIFFKLYEWLYGEEIFEHYDGVRDYIGGMIDQANHEGYTVIPTFSARANPSGVIPLETFQTMKRELINRILEIKELDAVCLALHGAGVVEGIDDLEGELLEELRRALDAKIPIVVTLDLHTNLTERMVENASALLGVKEYPHVDSYERGLDAVKLVKEIVVNKVIPVMHMTKLPMMIPTTHTISGPAFDMKLTLEEEKLGDVLDCTFYHSFPHTDVAHIGCAILTTTNNQRELAEAISKRVAQDLWDAKSDFIVELLSSAEGIDTALNVEGKPVVINETSDNPGAGTPGDGTNLLKDLLRQDLPDTVFACIYDPDVAALAHEKGNGATLDVELGGKTDHLHGEPLRVTAKVVALTDGVFVHTNPMMAGKKNRIMGRQLG
;
A
#
# COMPACT_ATOMS: atom_id res chain seq x y z
N MET A 1 -6.70 12.82 12.72
CA MET A 1 -6.47 12.09 11.45
C MET A 1 -6.84 12.86 10.18
N ARG A 2 -7.90 13.68 10.09
CA ARG A 2 -8.10 14.53 8.89
C ARG A 2 -6.90 15.44 8.57
N ILE A 3 -6.24 15.99 9.60
CA ILE A 3 -4.98 16.72 9.46
C ILE A 3 -3.88 15.81 8.89
N PHE A 4 -3.84 14.53 9.32
CA PHE A 4 -2.86 13.56 8.85
C PHE A 4 -3.01 13.26 7.36
N PHE A 5 -4.23 12.99 6.87
CA PHE A 5 -4.46 12.88 5.43
C PHE A 5 -4.08 14.18 4.69
N LYS A 6 -4.45 15.35 5.21
CA LYS A 6 -4.06 16.64 4.63
C LYS A 6 -2.54 16.91 4.62
N LEU A 7 -1.75 16.24 5.47
CA LEU A 7 -0.29 16.34 5.44
C LEU A 7 0.31 15.61 4.25
N TYR A 8 -0.37 14.59 3.72
CA TYR A 8 0.08 13.80 2.58
C TYR A 8 -0.69 14.15 1.32
N GLU A 9 -2.00 13.91 1.31
CA GLU A 9 -2.83 14.12 0.14
C GLU A 9 -4.31 14.31 0.53
N TRP A 10 -4.89 15.42 0.07
CA TRP A 10 -6.31 15.70 0.15
C TRP A 10 -6.66 16.64 -1.00
N LEU A 11 -6.96 16.05 -2.17
CA LEU A 11 -7.04 16.73 -3.45
C LEU A 11 -8.46 16.69 -4.00
N TYR A 12 -8.82 17.74 -4.74
CA TYR A 12 -10.13 17.88 -5.37
C TYR A 12 -10.01 18.20 -6.85
N GLY A 13 -10.82 17.53 -7.67
CA GLY A 13 -10.96 17.87 -9.09
C GLY A 13 -9.61 17.96 -9.80
N GLU A 14 -9.37 19.07 -10.51
CA GLU A 14 -8.16 19.30 -11.30
C GLU A 14 -6.84 19.19 -10.52
N GLU A 15 -6.84 19.40 -9.19
CA GLU A 15 -5.63 19.20 -8.36
C GLU A 15 -5.10 17.77 -8.45
N ILE A 16 -5.97 16.80 -8.78
CA ILE A 16 -5.60 15.41 -8.98
C ILE A 16 -4.75 15.27 -10.26
N PHE A 17 -5.11 15.95 -11.36
CA PHE A 17 -4.29 15.88 -12.57
C PHE A 17 -2.90 16.46 -12.35
N GLU A 18 -2.82 17.63 -11.70
CA GLU A 18 -1.53 18.26 -11.41
C GLU A 18 -0.64 17.40 -10.50
N HIS A 19 -1.25 16.69 -9.55
CA HIS A 19 -0.51 15.85 -8.60
C HIS A 19 -0.01 14.54 -9.22
N TYR A 20 -0.78 13.97 -10.14
CA TYR A 20 -0.52 12.65 -10.71
C TYR A 20 0.11 12.71 -12.12
N ASP A 21 0.33 13.89 -12.69
CA ASP A 21 1.04 14.06 -13.96
C ASP A 21 2.46 13.46 -13.89
N GLY A 22 2.74 12.52 -14.81
CA GLY A 22 4.01 11.80 -14.86
C GLY A 22 4.31 10.89 -13.66
N VAL A 23 3.33 10.62 -12.79
CA VAL A 23 3.49 9.73 -11.62
C VAL A 23 3.17 8.29 -12.00
N ARG A 24 4.10 7.38 -11.73
CA ARG A 24 3.92 5.94 -11.99
C ARG A 24 3.22 5.22 -10.83
N ASP A 25 1.93 5.48 -10.66
CA ASP A 25 1.04 4.74 -9.75
C ASP A 25 -0.37 4.53 -10.34
N TYR A 26 -1.30 4.00 -9.54
CA TYR A 26 -2.67 3.66 -9.98
C TYR A 26 -3.37 4.81 -10.69
N ILE A 27 -3.39 6.00 -10.09
CA ILE A 27 -4.16 7.14 -10.61
C ILE A 27 -3.47 7.71 -11.84
N GLY A 28 -2.13 7.83 -11.83
CA GLY A 28 -1.38 8.23 -13.02
C GLY A 28 -1.62 7.30 -14.21
N GLY A 29 -1.61 5.97 -13.98
CA GLY A 29 -1.94 4.98 -15.01
C GLY A 29 -3.39 5.11 -15.51
N MET A 30 -4.35 5.33 -14.63
CA MET A 30 -5.74 5.56 -15.05
C MET A 30 -5.87 6.80 -15.95
N ILE A 31 -5.24 7.90 -15.56
CA ILE A 31 -5.26 9.16 -16.33
C ILE A 31 -4.62 8.94 -17.72
N ASP A 32 -3.43 8.36 -17.76
CA ASP A 32 -2.68 8.16 -19.00
C ASP A 32 -3.41 7.22 -19.97
N GLN A 33 -3.96 6.11 -19.47
CA GLN A 33 -4.73 5.19 -20.32
C GLN A 33 -6.02 5.83 -20.82
N ALA A 34 -6.72 6.59 -19.99
CA ALA A 34 -7.96 7.25 -20.40
C ALA A 34 -7.69 8.30 -21.48
N ASN A 35 -6.62 9.10 -21.33
CA ASN A 35 -6.18 10.04 -22.35
C ASN A 35 -5.80 9.33 -23.66
N HIS A 36 -5.08 8.22 -23.58
CA HIS A 36 -4.71 7.42 -24.76
C HIS A 36 -5.94 6.86 -25.51
N GLU A 37 -6.98 6.45 -24.79
CA GLU A 37 -8.23 5.94 -25.37
C GLU A 37 -9.21 7.06 -25.80
N GLY A 38 -8.91 8.32 -25.50
CA GLY A 38 -9.76 9.47 -25.81
C GLY A 38 -10.98 9.62 -24.90
N TYR A 39 -10.93 9.09 -23.67
CA TYR A 39 -11.98 9.27 -22.68
C TYR A 39 -11.85 10.61 -21.94
N THR A 40 -13.00 11.16 -21.54
CA THR A 40 -13.03 12.32 -20.65
C THR A 40 -12.92 11.83 -19.21
N VAL A 41 -11.80 12.11 -18.56
CA VAL A 41 -11.62 11.82 -17.13
C VAL A 41 -12.24 12.95 -16.31
N ILE A 42 -13.10 12.60 -15.35
CA ILE A 42 -13.69 13.55 -14.42
C ILE A 42 -13.10 13.28 -13.03
N PRO A 43 -12.10 14.07 -12.59
CA PRO A 43 -11.48 13.86 -11.28
C PRO A 43 -12.43 14.33 -10.18
N THR A 44 -12.51 13.56 -9.09
CA THR A 44 -13.45 13.85 -7.99
C THR A 44 -12.71 14.21 -6.71
N PHE A 45 -12.23 13.19 -5.99
CA PHE A 45 -11.59 13.33 -4.70
C PHE A 45 -10.50 12.26 -4.55
N SER A 46 -9.32 12.67 -4.07
CA SER A 46 -8.25 11.76 -3.68
C SER A 46 -7.77 12.10 -2.28
N ALA A 47 -7.62 11.07 -1.45
CA ALA A 47 -7.06 11.19 -0.12
C ALA A 47 -6.12 10.02 0.15
N ARG A 48 -4.93 10.35 0.64
CA ARG A 48 -3.90 9.38 0.99
C ARG A 48 -3.27 9.78 2.32
N ALA A 49 -2.88 8.78 3.09
CA ALA A 49 -2.01 8.93 4.24
C ALA A 49 -0.98 7.79 4.21
N ASN A 50 0.12 7.95 4.94
CA ASN A 50 0.98 6.80 5.21
C ASN A 50 0.28 5.79 6.13
N PRO A 51 0.63 4.49 6.04
CA PRO A 51 0.12 3.47 6.95
C PRO A 51 0.31 3.89 8.41
N SER A 52 -0.74 3.69 9.21
CA SER A 52 -0.78 4.08 10.63
C SER A 52 -1.95 3.35 11.32
N GLY A 53 -2.38 3.84 12.49
CA GLY A 53 -3.49 3.26 13.24
C GLY A 53 -4.88 3.51 12.65
N VAL A 54 -5.90 3.09 13.42
CA VAL A 54 -7.32 3.15 13.05
C VAL A 54 -7.75 4.58 12.65
N ILE A 55 -8.49 4.67 11.54
CA ILE A 55 -9.01 5.93 11.02
C ILE A 55 -10.22 6.35 11.86
N PRO A 56 -10.26 7.59 12.38
CA PRO A 56 -11.42 8.10 13.08
C PRO A 56 -12.67 8.14 12.19
N LEU A 57 -13.81 7.76 12.77
CA LEU A 57 -15.07 7.63 12.04
C LEU A 57 -15.45 8.91 11.28
N GLU A 58 -15.30 10.08 11.91
CA GLU A 58 -15.61 11.38 11.29
C GLU A 58 -14.73 11.68 10.06
N THR A 59 -13.47 11.22 10.09
CA THR A 59 -12.54 11.41 8.96
C THR A 59 -13.00 10.57 7.77
N PHE A 60 -13.32 9.30 8.00
CA PHE A 60 -13.87 8.43 6.97
C PHE A 60 -15.21 8.93 6.43
N GLN A 61 -16.15 9.32 7.30
CA GLN A 61 -17.44 9.88 6.87
C GLN A 61 -17.27 11.13 6.01
N THR A 62 -16.26 11.94 6.29
CA THR A 62 -15.93 13.10 5.45
C THR A 62 -15.39 12.66 4.09
N MET A 63 -14.39 11.77 4.04
CA MET A 63 -13.84 11.24 2.78
C MET A 63 -14.93 10.60 1.91
N LYS A 64 -15.76 9.73 2.50
CA LYS A 64 -16.88 9.06 1.83
C LYS A 64 -17.86 10.07 1.24
N ARG A 65 -18.25 11.10 2.02
CA ARG A 65 -19.16 12.14 1.55
C ARG A 65 -18.57 12.98 0.42
N GLU A 66 -17.30 13.37 0.52
CA GLU A 66 -16.62 14.14 -0.55
C GLU A 66 -16.59 13.34 -1.86
N LEU A 67 -16.21 12.06 -1.80
CA LEU A 67 -16.16 11.20 -2.98
C LEU A 67 -17.54 10.98 -3.61
N ILE A 68 -18.52 10.50 -2.81
CA ILE A 68 -19.85 10.14 -3.33
C ILE A 68 -20.58 11.38 -3.85
N ASN A 69 -20.61 12.49 -3.11
CA ASN A 69 -21.33 13.69 -3.55
C ASN A 69 -20.79 14.22 -4.88
N ARG A 70 -19.47 14.24 -5.06
CA ARG A 70 -18.83 14.72 -6.30
C ARG A 70 -19.12 13.81 -7.48
N ILE A 71 -19.14 12.49 -7.26
CA ILE A 71 -19.56 11.54 -8.31
C ILE A 71 -21.02 11.80 -8.70
N LEU A 72 -21.91 12.04 -7.73
CA LEU A 72 -23.34 12.28 -8.00
C LEU A 72 -23.66 13.61 -8.69
N GLU A 73 -22.74 14.57 -8.66
CA GLU A 73 -22.88 15.84 -9.40
C GLU A 73 -22.61 15.67 -10.92
N ILE A 74 -22.04 14.53 -11.33
CA ILE A 74 -21.73 14.22 -12.73
C ILE A 74 -23.00 13.75 -13.45
N LYS A 75 -23.37 14.44 -14.52
CA LYS A 75 -24.60 14.16 -15.28
C LYS A 75 -24.48 12.98 -16.24
N GLU A 76 -23.34 12.87 -16.91
CA GLU A 76 -23.04 11.84 -17.89
C GLU A 76 -21.85 11.04 -17.36
N LEU A 77 -22.16 9.89 -16.76
CA LEU A 77 -21.18 9.02 -16.12
C LEU A 77 -21.32 7.61 -16.70
N ASP A 78 -20.32 7.19 -17.48
CA ASP A 78 -20.32 5.87 -18.10
C ASP A 78 -19.73 4.78 -17.20
N ALA A 79 -18.81 5.14 -16.30
CA ALA A 79 -18.10 4.22 -15.42
C ALA A 79 -17.41 4.95 -14.27
N VAL A 80 -17.04 4.22 -13.22
CA VAL A 80 -16.19 4.71 -12.12
C VAL A 80 -14.94 3.82 -12.01
N CYS A 81 -13.76 4.44 -12.06
CA CYS A 81 -12.50 3.82 -11.65
C CYS A 81 -12.08 4.36 -10.29
N LEU A 82 -11.75 3.49 -9.35
CA LEU A 82 -11.23 3.86 -8.03
C LEU A 82 -9.87 3.22 -7.78
N ALA A 83 -8.98 3.95 -7.11
CA ALA A 83 -7.80 3.38 -6.48
C ALA A 83 -8.05 3.33 -4.97
N LEU A 84 -8.17 2.12 -4.42
CA LEU A 84 -8.33 1.89 -2.98
C LEU A 84 -7.18 1.03 -2.47
N HIS A 85 -6.84 1.14 -1.19
CA HIS A 85 -5.80 0.29 -0.60
C HIS A 85 -6.33 -1.13 -0.36
N GLY A 86 -7.50 -1.25 0.29
CA GLY A 86 -8.14 -2.54 0.62
C GLY A 86 -7.86 -3.05 2.04
N ALA A 87 -7.20 -2.26 2.88
CA ALA A 87 -6.90 -2.63 4.27
C ALA A 87 -7.21 -1.49 5.24
N GLY A 88 -8.12 -0.58 4.86
CA GLY A 88 -8.52 0.53 5.71
C GLY A 88 -9.38 0.05 6.88
N VAL A 89 -9.01 0.44 8.11
CA VAL A 89 -9.82 0.18 9.31
C VAL A 89 -10.28 1.50 9.90
N VAL A 90 -11.55 1.58 10.23
CA VAL A 90 -12.19 2.76 10.81
C VAL A 90 -12.72 2.43 12.19
N GLU A 91 -12.79 3.42 13.08
CA GLU A 91 -13.44 3.25 14.39
C GLU A 91 -14.87 2.72 14.23
N GLY A 92 -15.09 1.48 14.68
CA GLY A 92 -16.39 0.80 14.61
C GLY A 92 -16.76 0.22 13.23
N ILE A 93 -15.87 0.28 12.23
CA ILE A 93 -16.07 -0.31 10.90
C ILE A 93 -14.77 -0.98 10.46
N ASP A 94 -14.77 -2.31 10.48
CA ASP A 94 -13.61 -3.13 10.07
C ASP A 94 -13.32 -3.03 8.57
N ASP A 95 -14.36 -3.01 7.73
CA ASP A 95 -14.28 -3.07 6.26
C ASP A 95 -14.62 -1.70 5.64
N LEU A 96 -13.61 -0.81 5.61
CA LEU A 96 -13.75 0.54 5.03
C LEU A 96 -14.14 0.47 3.56
N GLU A 97 -13.38 -0.28 2.77
CA GLU A 97 -13.54 -0.35 1.32
C GLU A 97 -14.89 -0.98 0.92
N GLY A 98 -15.30 -2.06 1.57
CA GLY A 98 -16.62 -2.65 1.36
C GLY A 98 -17.76 -1.70 1.74
N GLU A 99 -17.62 -0.92 2.82
CA GLU A 99 -18.61 0.12 3.15
C GLU A 99 -18.69 1.21 2.09
N LEU A 100 -17.54 1.67 1.62
CA LEU A 100 -17.48 2.69 0.59
C LEU A 100 -18.12 2.19 -0.72
N LEU A 101 -17.77 0.98 -1.14
CA LEU A 101 -18.28 0.38 -2.37
C LEU A 101 -19.78 0.10 -2.29
N GLU A 102 -20.29 -0.40 -1.17
CA GLU A 102 -21.74 -0.61 -1.00
C GLU A 102 -22.52 0.70 -1.07
N GLU A 103 -22.07 1.74 -0.37
CA GLU A 103 -22.73 3.04 -0.39
C GLU A 103 -22.66 3.70 -1.77
N LEU A 104 -21.52 3.60 -2.45
CA LEU A 104 -21.38 4.07 -3.83
C LEU A 104 -22.29 3.29 -4.78
N ARG A 105 -22.37 1.96 -4.62
CA ARG A 105 -23.20 1.11 -5.46
C ARG A 105 -24.69 1.43 -5.30
N ARG A 106 -25.14 1.71 -4.08
CA ARG A 106 -26.51 2.18 -3.78
C ARG A 106 -26.83 3.54 -4.40
N ALA A 107 -25.84 4.43 -4.48
CA ALA A 107 -26.01 5.78 -4.97
C ALA A 107 -26.05 5.87 -6.52
N LEU A 108 -25.45 4.91 -7.22
CA LEU A 108 -25.29 4.91 -8.68
C LEU A 108 -26.27 3.97 -9.39
N ASP A 109 -26.64 4.28 -10.64
CA ASP A 109 -27.38 3.34 -11.50
C ASP A 109 -26.61 2.01 -11.62
N ALA A 110 -27.30 0.89 -11.41
CA ALA A 110 -26.72 -0.45 -11.38
C ALA A 110 -25.94 -0.83 -12.64
N LYS A 111 -26.18 -0.16 -13.77
CA LYS A 111 -25.45 -0.37 -15.03
C LYS A 111 -24.09 0.30 -15.08
N ILE A 112 -23.85 1.33 -14.26
CA ILE A 112 -22.56 2.03 -14.22
C ILE A 112 -21.54 1.10 -13.57
N PRO A 113 -20.52 0.60 -14.30
CA PRO A 113 -19.54 -0.28 -13.73
C PRO A 113 -18.62 0.46 -12.76
N ILE A 114 -18.20 -0.24 -11.70
CA ILE A 114 -17.23 0.23 -10.71
C ILE A 114 -16.02 -0.70 -10.76
N VAL A 115 -14.91 -0.22 -11.30
CA VAL A 115 -13.64 -0.97 -11.35
C VAL A 115 -12.68 -0.39 -10.34
N VAL A 116 -12.09 -1.25 -9.50
CA VAL A 116 -11.24 -0.82 -8.39
C VAL A 116 -9.87 -1.46 -8.53
N THR A 117 -8.81 -0.66 -8.45
CA THR A 117 -7.46 -1.19 -8.24
C THR A 117 -7.16 -1.28 -6.75
N LEU A 118 -6.51 -2.36 -6.35
CA LEU A 118 -6.25 -2.70 -4.95
C LEU A 118 -4.78 -3.02 -4.69
N ASP A 119 -4.34 -2.82 -3.45
CA ASP A 119 -3.06 -3.34 -2.97
C ASP A 119 -3.16 -4.87 -2.76
N LEU A 120 -2.08 -5.62 -2.95
CA LEU A 120 -2.10 -7.06 -2.64
C LEU A 120 -2.22 -7.35 -1.14
N HIS A 121 -1.94 -6.37 -0.27
CA HIS A 121 -2.20 -6.49 1.17
C HIS A 121 -3.66 -6.27 1.54
N THR A 122 -4.58 -6.19 0.56
CA THR A 122 -6.02 -6.06 0.82
C THR A 122 -6.54 -7.18 1.72
N ASN A 123 -7.25 -6.80 2.78
CA ASN A 123 -8.10 -7.69 3.55
C ASN A 123 -9.42 -7.92 2.80
N LEU A 124 -9.38 -8.70 1.73
CA LEU A 124 -10.49 -8.82 0.78
C LEU A 124 -11.78 -9.38 1.43
N THR A 125 -12.92 -8.74 1.14
CA THR A 125 -14.24 -9.11 1.68
C THR A 125 -15.26 -9.42 0.59
N GLU A 126 -16.27 -10.23 0.94
CA GLU A 126 -17.43 -10.48 0.05
C GLU A 126 -18.15 -9.17 -0.30
N ARG A 127 -18.24 -8.24 0.66
CA ARG A 127 -18.88 -6.92 0.45
C ARG A 127 -18.19 -6.14 -0.67
N MET A 128 -16.86 -6.21 -0.78
CA MET A 128 -16.14 -5.61 -1.90
C MET A 128 -16.46 -6.31 -3.23
N VAL A 129 -16.43 -7.65 -3.23
CA VAL A 129 -16.68 -8.48 -4.43
C VAL A 129 -18.11 -8.29 -4.97
N GLU A 130 -19.09 -8.15 -4.09
CA GLU A 130 -20.51 -7.96 -4.47
C GLU A 130 -20.82 -6.57 -5.02
N ASN A 131 -20.08 -5.54 -4.60
CA ASN A 131 -20.40 -4.13 -4.92
C ASN A 131 -19.51 -3.52 -6.02
N ALA A 132 -18.42 -4.18 -6.40
CA ALA A 132 -17.61 -3.80 -7.55
C ALA A 132 -17.93 -4.64 -8.79
N SER A 133 -17.77 -4.04 -9.98
CA SER A 133 -17.82 -4.78 -11.24
C SER A 133 -16.55 -5.58 -11.48
N ALA A 134 -15.38 -5.07 -11.05
CA ALA A 134 -14.13 -5.80 -11.03
C ALA A 134 -13.19 -5.22 -9.97
N LEU A 135 -12.39 -6.09 -9.35
CA LEU A 135 -11.33 -5.73 -8.42
C LEU A 135 -10.00 -6.23 -8.97
N LEU A 136 -9.04 -5.34 -9.18
CA LEU A 136 -7.76 -5.63 -9.81
C LEU A 136 -6.62 -5.32 -8.82
N GLY A 137 -6.03 -6.35 -8.22
CA GLY A 137 -4.94 -6.18 -7.27
C GLY A 137 -3.58 -6.16 -7.94
N VAL A 138 -2.64 -5.35 -7.46
CA VAL A 138 -1.22 -5.49 -7.85
C VAL A 138 -0.70 -6.90 -7.59
N LYS A 139 0.32 -7.30 -8.36
CA LYS A 139 0.94 -8.62 -8.28
C LYS A 139 2.39 -8.54 -7.86
N GLU A 140 2.96 -7.35 -7.76
CA GLU A 140 4.33 -7.16 -7.31
C GLU A 140 4.40 -6.58 -5.89
N TYR A 141 5.30 -7.13 -5.07
CA TYR A 141 5.80 -6.54 -3.84
C TYR A 141 7.33 -6.56 -3.89
N PRO A 142 8.00 -5.39 -4.00
CA PRO A 142 7.46 -4.02 -3.97
C PRO A 142 6.51 -3.71 -5.14
N HIS A 143 5.57 -2.79 -4.93
CA HIS A 143 4.45 -2.46 -5.84
C HIS A 143 4.91 -1.67 -7.07
N VAL A 144 5.74 -2.29 -7.91
CA VAL A 144 6.28 -1.69 -9.13
C VAL A 144 5.30 -1.73 -10.30
N ASP A 145 4.16 -2.42 -10.15
CA ASP A 145 3.13 -2.62 -11.17
C ASP A 145 1.83 -1.81 -10.92
N SER A 146 1.82 -0.88 -9.95
CA SER A 146 0.62 -0.07 -9.66
C SER A 146 0.19 0.79 -10.86
N TYR A 147 1.15 1.32 -11.63
CA TYR A 147 0.86 2.10 -12.84
C TYR A 147 0.18 1.24 -13.90
N GLU A 148 0.78 0.08 -14.19
CA GLU A 148 0.23 -0.91 -15.12
C GLU A 148 -1.17 -1.35 -14.71
N ARG A 149 -1.39 -1.53 -13.40
CA ARG A 149 -2.70 -1.87 -12.85
C ARG A 149 -3.74 -0.76 -13.05
N GLY A 150 -3.33 0.50 -12.98
CA GLY A 150 -4.14 1.66 -13.35
C GLY A 150 -4.52 1.66 -14.84
N LEU A 151 -3.57 1.33 -15.74
CA LEU A 151 -3.86 1.17 -17.17
C LEU A 151 -4.91 0.08 -17.39
N ASP A 152 -4.73 -1.07 -16.73
CA ASP A 152 -5.58 -2.24 -16.93
C ASP A 152 -7.01 -1.99 -16.43
N ALA A 153 -7.19 -1.20 -15.37
CA ALA A 153 -8.52 -0.79 -14.91
C ALA A 153 -9.30 -0.05 -15.99
N VAL A 154 -8.67 0.92 -16.68
CA VAL A 154 -9.33 1.70 -17.74
C VAL A 154 -9.58 0.86 -18.99
N LYS A 155 -8.63 -0.02 -19.35
CA LYS A 155 -8.84 -0.98 -20.45
C LYS A 155 -10.02 -1.91 -20.18
N LEU A 156 -10.16 -2.39 -18.94
CA LEU A 156 -11.28 -3.25 -18.56
C LEU A 156 -12.60 -2.49 -18.56
N VAL A 157 -12.64 -1.26 -18.01
CA VAL A 157 -13.83 -0.40 -18.06
C VAL A 157 -14.32 -0.21 -19.48
N LYS A 158 -13.42 0.08 -20.43
CA LYS A 158 -13.75 0.20 -21.85
C LYS A 158 -14.54 -1.02 -22.34
N GLU A 159 -14.00 -2.21 -22.11
CA GLU A 159 -14.59 -3.45 -22.61
C GLU A 159 -15.91 -3.80 -21.90
N ILE A 160 -16.09 -3.40 -20.63
CA ILE A 160 -17.37 -3.51 -19.91
C ILE A 160 -18.43 -2.56 -20.50
N VAL A 161 -18.09 -1.28 -20.67
CA VAL A 161 -19.04 -0.25 -21.15
C VAL A 161 -19.56 -0.57 -22.55
N VAL A 162 -18.71 -1.13 -23.43
CA VAL A 162 -19.14 -1.56 -24.77
C VAL A 162 -19.74 -2.97 -24.80
N ASN A 163 -20.01 -3.58 -23.64
CA ASN A 163 -20.61 -4.91 -23.46
C ASN A 163 -19.84 -6.05 -24.15
N LYS A 164 -18.53 -5.93 -24.31
CA LYS A 164 -17.69 -7.02 -24.82
C LYS A 164 -17.28 -7.99 -23.71
N VAL A 165 -17.19 -7.48 -22.48
CA VAL A 165 -16.83 -8.25 -21.30
C VAL A 165 -17.89 -8.06 -20.21
N ILE A 166 -18.28 -9.16 -19.57
CA ILE A 166 -19.14 -9.17 -18.38
C ILE A 166 -18.33 -9.85 -17.27
N PRO A 167 -17.61 -9.09 -16.43
CA PRO A 167 -16.75 -9.68 -15.43
C PRO A 167 -17.56 -10.48 -14.40
N VAL A 168 -17.09 -11.68 -14.09
CA VAL A 168 -17.61 -12.50 -13.00
C VAL A 168 -16.46 -12.86 -12.08
N MET A 169 -16.59 -12.45 -10.81
CA MET A 169 -15.59 -12.70 -9.79
C MET A 169 -15.96 -13.89 -8.91
N HIS A 170 -14.96 -14.67 -8.51
CA HIS A 170 -15.07 -15.63 -7.41
C HIS A 170 -13.86 -15.45 -6.48
N MET A 171 -14.13 -15.33 -5.19
CA MET A 171 -13.13 -15.25 -4.14
C MET A 171 -13.06 -16.59 -3.40
N THR A 172 -11.85 -17.09 -3.15
CA THR A 172 -11.61 -18.17 -2.20
C THR A 172 -10.69 -17.64 -1.09
N LYS A 173 -11.27 -17.51 0.11
CA LYS A 173 -10.56 -17.05 1.30
C LYS A 173 -9.92 -18.21 2.04
N LEU A 174 -8.71 -18.00 2.53
CA LEU A 174 -7.96 -18.95 3.34
C LEU A 174 -7.81 -18.41 4.77
N PRO A 175 -8.00 -19.25 5.80
CA PRO A 175 -7.82 -18.87 7.19
C PRO A 175 -6.32 -18.90 7.56
N MET A 176 -5.49 -18.15 6.84
CA MET A 176 -4.06 -18.04 7.07
C MET A 176 -3.59 -16.60 6.90
N MET A 177 -2.54 -16.26 7.65
CA MET A 177 -1.79 -15.03 7.51
C MET A 177 -0.37 -15.40 7.11
N ILE A 178 0.25 -14.57 6.29
CA ILE A 178 1.66 -14.68 5.94
C ILE A 178 2.40 -13.44 6.46
N PRO A 179 3.70 -13.55 6.81
CA PRO A 179 4.50 -12.36 7.02
C PRO A 179 4.56 -11.53 5.73
N THR A 180 4.96 -10.27 5.84
CA THR A 180 5.21 -9.43 4.68
C THR A 180 6.21 -10.11 3.73
N THR A 181 5.73 -10.56 2.56
CA THR A 181 6.47 -11.45 1.66
C THR A 181 6.57 -10.83 0.26
N HIS A 182 7.80 -10.66 -0.24
CA HIS A 182 8.08 -10.10 -1.56
C HIS A 182 7.83 -11.09 -2.70
N THR A 183 7.51 -10.57 -3.86
CA THR A 183 7.25 -11.35 -5.09
C THR A 183 8.46 -11.34 -6.02
N ILE A 184 9.65 -11.03 -5.51
CA ILE A 184 10.92 -11.07 -6.28
C ILE A 184 11.45 -12.50 -6.36
N SER A 185 11.33 -13.26 -5.28
CA SER A 185 11.71 -14.67 -5.18
C SER A 185 10.94 -15.34 -4.04
N GLY A 186 11.06 -16.67 -3.92
CA GLY A 186 10.41 -17.44 -2.86
C GLY A 186 8.93 -17.74 -3.17
N PRO A 187 8.15 -18.18 -2.18
CA PRO A 187 6.85 -18.78 -2.42
C PRO A 187 5.83 -17.82 -3.04
N ALA A 188 5.88 -16.52 -2.70
CA ALA A 188 4.99 -15.53 -3.34
C ALA A 188 5.35 -15.28 -4.82
N PHE A 189 6.62 -15.39 -5.21
CA PHE A 189 7.02 -15.33 -6.62
C PHE A 189 6.51 -16.56 -7.38
N ASP A 190 6.64 -17.75 -6.81
CA ASP A 190 6.16 -18.98 -7.44
C ASP A 190 4.63 -18.94 -7.62
N MET A 191 3.89 -18.50 -6.60
CA MET A 191 2.45 -18.29 -6.69
C MET A 191 2.07 -17.27 -7.77
N LYS A 192 2.83 -16.17 -7.89
CA LYS A 192 2.63 -15.16 -8.94
C LYS A 192 2.78 -15.77 -10.34
N LEU A 193 3.77 -16.63 -10.56
CA LEU A 193 3.95 -17.32 -11.83
C LEU A 193 2.78 -18.25 -12.13
N THR A 194 2.34 -19.05 -11.16
CA THR A 194 1.15 -19.91 -11.30
C THR A 194 -0.08 -19.11 -11.70
N LEU A 195 -0.34 -17.97 -11.05
CA LEU A 195 -1.49 -17.11 -11.36
C LEU A 195 -1.44 -16.51 -12.77
N GLU A 196 -0.25 -16.22 -13.30
CA GLU A 196 -0.11 -15.71 -14.67
C GLU A 196 -0.39 -16.80 -15.71
N GLU A 197 -0.04 -18.05 -15.43
CA GLU A 197 -0.40 -19.20 -16.29
C GLU A 197 -1.92 -19.43 -16.35
N GLU A 198 -2.66 -19.02 -15.31
CA GLU A 198 -4.14 -19.09 -15.30
C GLU A 198 -4.82 -18.06 -16.19
N LYS A 199 -4.11 -17.00 -16.62
CA LYS A 199 -4.68 -15.92 -17.43
C LYS A 199 -4.76 -16.30 -18.91
N LEU A 200 -5.56 -17.33 -19.17
CA LEU A 200 -5.82 -17.89 -20.50
C LEU A 200 -7.33 -17.94 -20.80
N GLY A 201 -7.66 -17.83 -22.09
CA GLY A 201 -9.05 -17.93 -22.54
C GLY A 201 -9.95 -16.84 -21.95
N ASP A 202 -10.98 -17.25 -21.21
CA ASP A 202 -11.98 -16.36 -20.62
C ASP A 202 -11.56 -15.79 -19.25
N VAL A 203 -10.34 -16.02 -18.78
CA VAL A 203 -9.83 -15.46 -17.51
C VAL A 203 -9.31 -14.04 -17.74
N LEU A 204 -9.92 -13.06 -17.09
CA LEU A 204 -9.57 -11.64 -17.19
C LEU A 204 -8.47 -11.26 -16.20
N ASP A 205 -8.57 -11.74 -14.97
CA ASP A 205 -7.53 -11.56 -13.95
C ASP A 205 -7.56 -12.70 -12.91
N CYS A 206 -6.42 -12.97 -12.30
CA CYS A 206 -6.28 -13.89 -11.20
C CYS A 206 -5.22 -13.32 -10.26
N THR A 207 -5.59 -13.01 -9.02
CA THR A 207 -4.73 -12.28 -8.08
C THR A 207 -4.73 -12.94 -6.70
N PHE A 208 -3.54 -13.06 -6.12
CA PHE A 208 -3.34 -13.45 -4.73
C PHE A 208 -3.25 -12.20 -3.86
N TYR A 209 -4.21 -12.05 -2.96
CA TYR A 209 -4.20 -11.06 -1.90
C TYR A 209 -3.59 -11.66 -0.65
N HIS A 210 -2.45 -11.10 -0.24
CA HIS A 210 -1.65 -11.51 0.91
C HIS A 210 -2.33 -11.18 2.25
N SER A 211 -3.33 -10.28 2.25
CA SER A 211 -3.88 -9.65 3.45
C SER A 211 -2.84 -8.78 4.18
N PHE A 212 -3.32 -7.90 5.05
CA PHE A 212 -2.48 -7.09 5.91
C PHE A 212 -2.52 -7.67 7.33
N PRO A 213 -1.46 -8.39 7.77
CA PRO A 213 -1.52 -9.20 8.99
C PRO A 213 -1.50 -8.37 10.29
N HIS A 214 -1.36 -7.04 10.19
CA HIS A 214 -1.20 -6.14 11.33
C HIS A 214 -2.50 -5.42 11.74
N THR A 215 -3.66 -5.93 11.31
CA THR A 215 -4.99 -5.42 11.67
C THR A 215 -5.80 -6.44 12.47
N ASP A 216 -6.47 -6.00 13.52
CA ASP A 216 -7.39 -6.82 14.32
C ASP A 216 -8.83 -6.69 13.77
N VAL A 217 -9.13 -7.43 12.70
CA VAL A 217 -10.44 -7.41 12.01
C VAL A 217 -10.95 -8.81 11.73
N ALA A 218 -12.28 -8.98 11.73
CA ALA A 218 -12.90 -10.30 11.59
C ALA A 218 -12.62 -11.00 10.24
N HIS A 219 -12.27 -10.23 9.21
CA HIS A 219 -12.06 -10.70 7.84
C HIS A 219 -10.59 -10.75 7.44
N ILE A 220 -9.66 -10.80 8.39
CA ILE A 220 -8.24 -11.01 8.09
C ILE A 220 -8.02 -12.38 7.41
N GLY A 221 -7.02 -12.46 6.51
CA GLY A 221 -6.58 -13.70 5.89
C GLY A 221 -6.40 -13.62 4.38
N CYS A 222 -5.48 -14.43 3.87
CA CYS A 222 -5.16 -14.54 2.45
C CYS A 222 -6.39 -14.88 1.59
N ALA A 223 -6.42 -14.40 0.35
CA ALA A 223 -7.47 -14.75 -0.61
C ALA A 223 -6.94 -14.87 -2.03
N ILE A 224 -7.54 -15.77 -2.81
CA ILE A 224 -7.43 -15.76 -4.27
C ILE A 224 -8.72 -15.16 -4.83
N LEU A 225 -8.58 -14.23 -5.78
CA LEU A 225 -9.69 -13.70 -6.56
C LEU A 225 -9.45 -14.00 -8.03
N THR A 226 -10.35 -14.76 -8.63
CA THR A 226 -10.38 -14.98 -10.09
C THR A 226 -11.54 -14.20 -10.71
N THR A 227 -11.24 -13.48 -11.78
CA THR A 227 -12.22 -12.75 -12.59
C THR A 227 -12.24 -13.35 -13.99
N THR A 228 -13.42 -13.72 -14.48
CA THR A 228 -13.60 -14.26 -15.84
C THR A 228 -14.60 -13.42 -16.65
N ASN A 229 -14.63 -13.62 -17.97
CA ASN A 229 -15.66 -13.07 -18.83
C ASN A 229 -16.90 -13.99 -18.84
N ASN A 230 -17.86 -13.73 -17.96
CA ASN A 230 -19.14 -14.43 -17.90
C ASN A 230 -19.05 -15.97 -17.69
N GLN A 231 -17.98 -16.46 -17.05
CA GLN A 231 -17.77 -17.89 -16.78
C GLN A 231 -17.62 -18.13 -15.27
N ARG A 232 -18.75 -18.21 -14.55
CA ARG A 232 -18.76 -18.32 -13.08
C ARG A 232 -18.08 -19.58 -12.58
N GLU A 233 -18.36 -20.72 -13.21
CA GLU A 233 -17.83 -22.01 -12.83
C GLU A 233 -16.32 -22.09 -13.05
N LEU A 234 -15.82 -21.41 -14.11
CA LEU A 234 -14.38 -21.30 -14.36
C LEU A 234 -13.68 -20.45 -13.29
N ALA A 235 -14.26 -19.30 -12.92
CA ALA A 235 -13.72 -18.45 -11.87
C ALA A 235 -13.62 -19.21 -10.54
N GLU A 236 -14.68 -19.94 -10.18
CA GLU A 236 -14.71 -20.77 -8.97
C GLU A 236 -13.68 -21.90 -8.99
N ALA A 237 -13.58 -22.63 -10.11
CA ALA A 237 -12.65 -23.76 -10.23
C ALA A 237 -11.18 -23.33 -10.10
N ILE A 238 -10.78 -22.24 -10.76
CA ILE A 238 -9.42 -21.70 -10.70
C ILE A 238 -9.13 -21.18 -9.31
N SER A 239 -10.00 -20.31 -8.77
CA SER A 239 -9.80 -19.70 -7.45
C SER A 239 -9.61 -20.76 -6.36
N LYS A 240 -10.46 -21.81 -6.35
CA LYS A 240 -10.35 -22.90 -5.38
C LYS A 240 -9.09 -23.73 -5.53
N ARG A 241 -8.69 -24.05 -6.77
CA ARG A 241 -7.48 -24.83 -7.00
C ARG A 241 -6.23 -24.07 -6.57
N VAL A 242 -6.09 -22.81 -7.01
CA VAL A 242 -4.91 -22.00 -6.65
C VAL A 242 -4.89 -21.71 -5.15
N ALA A 243 -6.06 -21.53 -4.51
CA ALA A 243 -6.13 -21.39 -3.05
C ALA A 243 -5.68 -22.67 -2.33
N GLN A 244 -5.97 -23.85 -2.90
CA GLN A 244 -5.48 -25.12 -2.36
C GLN A 244 -3.96 -25.22 -2.51
N ASP A 245 -3.41 -24.85 -3.67
CA ASP A 245 -1.95 -24.82 -3.91
C ASP A 245 -1.25 -23.90 -2.89
N LEU A 246 -1.80 -22.71 -2.66
CA LEU A 246 -1.33 -21.77 -1.63
C LEU A 246 -1.42 -22.34 -0.21
N TRP A 247 -2.53 -23.00 0.13
CA TRP A 247 -2.72 -23.63 1.43
C TRP A 247 -1.71 -24.74 1.68
N ASP A 248 -1.37 -25.52 0.66
CA ASP A 248 -0.39 -26.59 0.76
C ASP A 248 1.03 -26.04 0.91
N ALA A 249 1.34 -24.91 0.26
CA ALA A 249 2.60 -24.18 0.38
C ALA A 249 2.74 -23.29 1.64
N LYS A 250 1.72 -23.21 2.51
CA LYS A 250 1.69 -22.25 3.65
C LYS A 250 2.93 -22.27 4.55
N SER A 251 3.56 -23.44 4.74
CA SER A 251 4.74 -23.58 5.59
C SER A 251 5.97 -22.91 4.99
N ASP A 252 6.01 -22.75 3.66
CA ASP A 252 7.14 -22.14 2.94
C ASP A 252 7.20 -20.63 3.14
N PHE A 253 6.10 -20.01 3.61
CA PHE A 253 6.03 -18.60 3.96
C PHE A 253 6.55 -18.28 5.36
N ILE A 254 6.96 -19.28 6.15
CA ILE A 254 7.51 -19.05 7.49
C ILE A 254 8.95 -18.56 7.35
N VAL A 255 9.24 -17.38 7.93
CA VAL A 255 10.57 -16.76 7.91
C VAL A 255 11.17 -16.79 9.31
N GLU A 256 12.43 -17.23 9.40
CA GLU A 256 13.24 -17.04 10.60
C GLU A 256 13.87 -15.64 10.57
N LEU A 257 13.49 -14.80 11.53
CA LEU A 257 14.03 -13.45 11.67
C LEU A 257 15.26 -13.47 12.59
N LEU A 258 16.32 -12.80 12.16
CA LEU A 258 17.52 -12.59 12.96
C LEU A 258 17.29 -11.51 14.01
N SER A 259 17.93 -11.63 15.16
CA SER A 259 18.08 -10.48 16.07
C SER A 259 18.95 -9.39 15.44
N SER A 260 18.90 -8.17 15.99
CA SER A 260 19.74 -7.05 15.55
C SER A 260 21.23 -7.40 15.55
N ALA A 261 21.72 -8.06 16.60
CA ALA A 261 23.11 -8.51 16.70
C ALA A 261 23.47 -9.54 15.62
N GLU A 262 22.63 -10.58 15.45
CA GLU A 262 22.86 -11.62 14.42
C GLU A 262 22.78 -11.05 13.00
N GLY A 263 21.90 -10.08 12.75
CA GLY A 263 21.79 -9.37 11.48
C GLY A 263 23.04 -8.56 11.15
N ILE A 264 23.60 -7.85 12.13
CA ILE A 264 24.87 -7.12 11.98
C ILE A 264 26.03 -8.10 11.72
N ASP A 265 26.13 -9.16 12.51
CA ASP A 265 27.18 -10.18 12.34
C ASP A 265 27.09 -10.83 10.95
N THR A 266 25.89 -11.11 10.47
CA THR A 266 25.65 -11.63 9.11
C THR A 266 26.10 -10.62 8.07
N ALA A 267 25.70 -9.35 8.19
CA ALA A 267 26.05 -8.30 7.24
C ALA A 267 27.57 -8.08 7.10
N LEU A 268 28.32 -8.18 8.20
CA LEU A 268 29.78 -8.04 8.20
C LEU A 268 30.51 -9.17 7.46
N ASN A 269 29.87 -10.33 7.30
CA ASN A 269 30.42 -11.50 6.62
C ASN A 269 29.97 -11.61 5.14
N VAL A 270 29.11 -10.71 4.65
CA VAL A 270 28.67 -10.69 3.25
C VAL A 270 29.75 -10.05 2.36
N GLU A 271 30.05 -10.70 1.24
CA GLU A 271 30.90 -10.12 0.19
C GLU A 271 30.14 -9.06 -0.62
N GLY A 272 30.77 -7.90 -0.84
CA GLY A 272 30.17 -6.78 -1.57
C GLY A 272 29.70 -5.64 -0.65
N LYS A 273 29.72 -4.40 -1.15
CA LYS A 273 29.30 -3.20 -0.41
C LYS A 273 28.55 -2.22 -1.35
N PRO A 274 27.58 -1.44 -0.85
CA PRO A 274 27.07 -1.45 0.53
C PRO A 274 26.20 -2.68 0.84
N VAL A 275 26.16 -3.09 2.11
CA VAL A 275 25.20 -4.08 2.62
C VAL A 275 24.07 -3.31 3.30
N VAL A 276 22.83 -3.67 3.00
CA VAL A 276 21.63 -3.05 3.59
C VAL A 276 21.00 -4.03 4.56
N ILE A 277 20.91 -3.64 5.83
CA ILE A 277 20.12 -4.34 6.85
C ILE A 277 18.74 -3.69 6.86
N ASN A 278 17.70 -4.48 6.61
CA ASN A 278 16.33 -4.02 6.67
C ASN A 278 15.69 -4.44 8.01
N GLU A 279 15.41 -3.48 8.88
CA GLU A 279 14.73 -3.72 10.16
C GLU A 279 13.22 -3.84 9.91
N THR A 280 12.71 -5.07 9.87
CA THR A 280 11.29 -5.33 9.59
C THR A 280 10.39 -5.13 10.80
N SER A 281 10.94 -5.15 12.01
CA SER A 281 10.20 -5.01 13.27
C SER A 281 9.63 -3.62 13.51
N ASP A 282 10.21 -2.59 12.90
CA ASP A 282 9.74 -1.20 12.97
C ASP A 282 9.68 -0.61 11.56
N ASN A 283 8.83 -1.19 10.72
CA ASN A 283 8.55 -0.74 9.36
C ASN A 283 7.37 0.27 9.30
N PRO A 284 7.57 1.58 9.08
CA PRO A 284 6.47 2.54 8.99
C PRO A 284 5.55 2.31 7.79
N GLY A 285 6.05 1.63 6.75
CA GLY A 285 5.24 1.16 5.63
C GLY A 285 4.24 0.06 6.03
N ALA A 286 4.38 -0.52 7.22
CA ALA A 286 3.43 -1.44 7.84
C ALA A 286 2.74 -0.84 9.07
N GLY A 287 2.81 0.49 9.26
CA GLY A 287 2.07 1.21 10.30
C GLY A 287 2.74 1.28 11.67
N THR A 288 3.99 0.84 11.79
CA THR A 288 4.80 1.02 13.02
C THR A 288 5.37 2.46 13.10
N PRO A 289 5.86 2.90 14.27
CA PRO A 289 6.29 4.28 14.49
C PRO A 289 7.53 4.74 13.71
N GLY A 290 8.48 3.85 13.43
CA GLY A 290 9.78 4.22 12.83
C GLY A 290 10.77 4.86 13.80
N ASP A 291 10.55 4.74 15.12
CA ASP A 291 11.42 5.28 16.17
C ASP A 291 12.24 4.21 16.91
N GLY A 292 12.31 3.00 16.37
CA GLY A 292 12.97 1.85 16.95
C GLY A 292 14.46 2.05 17.18
N THR A 293 14.94 1.60 18.35
CA THR A 293 16.31 1.86 18.80
C THR A 293 17.18 0.62 18.94
N ASN A 294 16.62 -0.58 18.84
CA ASN A 294 17.37 -1.82 19.10
C ASN A 294 18.52 -2.02 18.10
N LEU A 295 18.27 -1.87 16.80
CA LEU A 295 19.34 -1.97 15.79
C LEU A 295 20.38 -0.87 15.95
N LEU A 296 19.97 0.39 16.12
CA LEU A 296 20.89 1.51 16.32
C LEU A 296 21.77 1.32 17.56
N LYS A 297 21.19 0.84 18.66
CA LYS A 297 21.91 0.54 19.90
C LYS A 297 23.02 -0.48 19.69
N ASP A 298 22.76 -1.55 18.94
CA ASP A 298 23.77 -2.56 18.66
C ASP A 298 24.86 -2.05 17.72
N LEU A 299 24.51 -1.26 16.70
CA LEU A 299 25.48 -0.61 15.82
C LEU A 299 26.42 0.34 16.61
N LEU A 300 25.86 1.17 17.48
CA LEU A 300 26.64 2.08 18.34
C LEU A 300 27.53 1.32 19.33
N ARG A 301 27.06 0.18 19.86
CA ARG A 301 27.85 -0.66 20.76
C ARG A 301 29.06 -1.29 20.05
N GLN A 302 28.92 -1.63 18.77
CA GLN A 302 30.00 -2.23 17.99
C GLN A 302 30.97 -1.20 17.40
N ASP A 303 30.59 0.08 17.36
CA ASP A 303 31.42 1.20 16.86
C ASP A 303 32.01 0.93 15.46
N LEU A 304 31.14 0.46 14.55
CA LEU A 304 31.54 0.04 13.21
C LEU A 304 31.81 1.26 12.31
N PRO A 305 33.00 1.37 11.69
CA PRO A 305 33.27 2.44 10.72
C PRO A 305 32.42 2.27 9.45
N ASP A 306 32.30 3.35 8.67
CA ASP A 306 31.58 3.37 7.38
C ASP A 306 30.13 2.85 7.44
N THR A 307 29.46 3.06 8.57
CA THR A 307 28.09 2.63 8.83
C THR A 307 27.14 3.82 8.85
N VAL A 308 25.95 3.66 8.27
CA VAL A 308 24.88 4.66 8.27
C VAL A 308 23.61 4.03 8.80
N PHE A 309 22.97 4.67 9.77
CA PHE A 309 21.60 4.38 10.17
C PHE A 309 20.68 5.36 9.46
N ALA A 310 19.76 4.84 8.63
CA ALA A 310 19.13 5.65 7.58
C ALA A 310 18.10 6.67 8.11
N CYS A 311 17.23 6.28 9.04
CA CYS A 311 16.16 7.14 9.52
C CYS A 311 15.70 6.70 10.90
N ILE A 312 15.41 7.65 11.78
CA ILE A 312 14.69 7.45 13.02
C ILE A 312 13.67 8.58 13.19
N TYR A 313 12.43 8.23 13.54
CA TYR A 313 11.38 9.20 13.77
C TYR A 313 11.54 9.82 15.17
N ASP A 314 11.99 11.07 15.24
CA ASP A 314 12.11 11.80 16.49
C ASP A 314 11.82 13.31 16.30
N PRO A 315 10.55 13.74 16.41
CA PRO A 315 10.18 15.13 16.14
C PRO A 315 10.81 16.13 17.13
N ASP A 316 11.04 15.72 18.38
CA ASP A 316 11.62 16.59 19.41
C ASP A 316 13.10 16.85 19.15
N VAL A 317 13.86 15.80 18.82
CA VAL A 317 15.29 15.93 18.47
C VAL A 317 15.45 16.70 17.15
N ALA A 318 14.59 16.46 16.16
CA ALA A 318 14.60 17.22 14.91
C ALA A 318 14.31 18.72 15.13
N ALA A 319 13.34 19.06 15.98
CA ALA A 319 13.05 20.45 16.33
C ALA A 319 14.24 21.13 17.03
N LEU A 320 14.87 20.44 17.98
CA LEU A 320 16.05 20.94 18.68
C LEU A 320 17.25 21.15 17.73
N ALA A 321 17.50 20.20 16.82
CA ALA A 321 18.56 20.33 15.82
C ALA A 321 18.35 21.53 14.89
N HIS A 322 17.11 21.78 14.45
CA HIS A 322 16.76 22.99 13.70
C HIS A 322 16.98 24.28 14.50
N GLU A 323 16.65 24.27 15.80
CA GLU A 323 16.88 25.42 16.68
C GLU A 323 18.37 25.74 16.84
N LYS A 324 19.22 24.71 17.02
CA LYS A 324 20.66 24.89 17.25
C LYS A 324 21.47 25.10 15.98
N GLY A 325 21.02 24.58 14.85
CA GLY A 325 21.67 24.79 13.55
C GLY A 325 22.81 23.82 13.25
N ASN A 326 23.30 23.89 11.99
CA ASN A 326 24.41 23.08 11.50
C ASN A 326 25.67 23.25 12.36
N GLY A 327 26.35 22.14 12.62
CA GLY A 327 27.58 22.09 13.41
C GLY A 327 27.38 22.04 14.92
N ALA A 328 26.14 22.21 15.43
CA ALA A 328 25.84 22.07 16.84
C ALA A 328 26.07 20.63 17.33
N THR A 329 26.48 20.51 18.59
CA THR A 329 26.52 19.24 19.33
C THR A 329 25.36 19.20 20.31
N LEU A 330 24.62 18.10 20.31
CA LEU A 330 23.41 17.90 21.10
C LEU A 330 23.60 16.68 22.00
N ASP A 331 23.26 16.81 23.28
CA ASP A 331 23.08 15.68 24.20
C ASP A 331 21.58 15.39 24.29
N VAL A 332 21.14 14.26 23.73
CA VAL A 332 19.72 13.95 23.55
C VAL A 332 19.39 12.51 23.89
N GLU A 333 18.11 12.27 24.16
CA GLU A 333 17.50 10.94 24.13
C GLU A 333 16.83 10.77 22.76
N LEU A 334 17.31 9.81 21.96
CA LEU A 334 16.94 9.59 20.56
C LEU A 334 16.11 8.32 20.39
N GLY A 335 14.96 8.43 19.70
CA GLY A 335 14.05 7.32 19.39
C GLY A 335 13.40 6.68 20.63
N GLY A 336 12.59 5.64 20.41
CA GLY A 336 11.97 4.82 21.47
C GLY A 336 10.99 5.59 22.35
N LYS A 337 10.29 6.59 21.78
CA LYS A 337 9.40 7.52 22.51
C LYS A 337 7.93 7.20 22.30
N THR A 338 7.60 6.40 21.30
CA THR A 338 6.20 6.15 20.89
C THR A 338 5.54 5.06 21.74
N ASP A 339 6.25 3.98 22.03
CA ASP A 339 5.78 2.87 22.86
C ASP A 339 6.93 2.14 23.58
N HIS A 340 6.63 0.99 24.18
CA HIS A 340 7.59 0.14 24.88
C HIS A 340 7.96 -1.14 24.09
N LEU A 341 7.57 -1.23 22.82
CA LEU A 341 7.78 -2.40 21.96
C LEU A 341 9.02 -2.24 21.07
N HIS A 342 9.34 -1.01 20.65
CA HIS A 342 10.40 -0.73 19.67
C HIS A 342 11.76 -0.32 20.28
N GLY A 343 11.89 -0.43 21.61
CA GLY A 343 13.11 -0.15 22.36
C GLY A 343 13.01 1.10 23.22
N GLU A 344 14.05 1.34 24.02
CA GLU A 344 14.13 2.49 24.93
C GLU A 344 14.88 3.66 24.27
N PRO A 345 14.62 4.91 24.68
CA PRO A 345 15.38 6.06 24.18
C PRO A 345 16.88 5.94 24.41
N LEU A 346 17.66 6.25 23.37
CA LEU A 346 19.13 6.19 23.43
C LEU A 346 19.73 7.53 23.81
N ARG A 347 20.48 7.56 24.91
CA ARG A 347 21.29 8.73 25.28
C ARG A 347 22.52 8.83 24.38
N VAL A 348 22.56 9.85 23.55
CA VAL A 348 23.64 10.07 22.58
C VAL A 348 24.10 11.52 22.57
N THR A 349 25.39 11.71 22.31
CA THR A 349 25.96 13.00 21.94
C THR A 349 26.12 13.02 20.42
N ALA A 350 25.31 13.79 19.73
CA ALA A 350 25.25 13.84 18.27
C ALA A 350 25.67 15.21 17.73
N LYS A 351 26.28 15.24 16.55
CA LYS A 351 26.58 16.48 15.82
C LYS A 351 25.59 16.67 14.68
N VAL A 352 24.98 17.84 14.58
CA VAL A 352 24.14 18.22 13.44
C VAL A 352 25.03 18.47 12.23
N VAL A 353 24.97 17.62 11.21
CA VAL A 353 25.80 17.74 10.01
C VAL A 353 25.11 18.58 8.94
N ALA A 354 23.83 18.32 8.68
CA ALA A 354 23.02 19.13 7.80
C ALA A 354 21.59 19.32 8.34
N LEU A 355 20.83 20.16 7.65
CA LEU A 355 19.39 20.30 7.88
C LEU A 355 18.69 20.40 6.53
N THR A 356 17.55 19.71 6.37
CA THR A 356 16.76 19.74 5.13
C THR A 356 15.26 19.90 5.44
N ASP A 357 14.43 20.05 4.42
CA ASP A 357 12.96 20.04 4.58
C ASP A 357 12.35 18.64 4.38
N GLY A 358 13.19 17.63 4.12
CA GLY A 358 12.81 16.24 3.93
C GLY A 358 12.04 15.95 2.64
N VAL A 359 11.99 16.90 1.69
CA VAL A 359 11.24 16.75 0.44
C VAL A 359 12.12 16.15 -0.65
N PHE A 360 11.65 15.07 -1.28
CA PHE A 360 12.36 14.39 -2.36
C PHE A 360 11.39 13.84 -3.40
N VAL A 361 11.94 13.38 -4.54
CA VAL A 361 11.18 12.71 -5.59
C VAL A 361 11.64 11.26 -5.65
N HIS A 362 10.70 10.32 -5.69
CA HIS A 362 11.01 8.90 -5.85
C HIS A 362 11.69 8.66 -7.20
N THR A 363 12.90 8.10 -7.17
CA THR A 363 13.67 7.70 -8.35
C THR A 363 13.64 6.19 -8.59
N ASN A 364 13.13 5.42 -7.63
CA ASN A 364 12.95 3.97 -7.79
C ASN A 364 11.69 3.70 -8.64
N PRO A 365 11.53 2.48 -9.20
CA PRO A 365 10.39 2.17 -10.07
C PRO A 365 9.01 2.32 -9.41
N MET A 366 8.90 2.05 -8.11
CA MET A 366 7.66 2.18 -7.35
C MET A 366 7.37 3.67 -7.07
N MET A 367 6.24 4.15 -7.56
CA MET A 367 5.83 5.57 -7.47
C MET A 367 6.85 6.53 -8.09
N ALA A 368 7.58 6.12 -9.14
CA ALA A 368 8.54 6.98 -9.82
C ALA A 368 7.90 8.32 -10.22
N GLY A 369 8.61 9.42 -9.94
CA GLY A 369 8.11 10.78 -10.19
C GLY A 369 7.25 11.35 -9.06
N LYS A 370 6.78 10.53 -8.11
CA LYS A 370 6.01 11.02 -6.98
C LYS A 370 6.88 11.87 -6.06
N LYS A 371 6.44 13.11 -5.82
CA LYS A 371 7.00 13.97 -4.77
C LYS A 371 6.57 13.46 -3.41
N ASN A 372 7.51 13.23 -2.52
CA ASN A 372 7.25 12.77 -1.17
C ASN A 372 7.99 13.63 -0.14
N ARG A 373 7.60 13.47 1.12
CA ARG A 373 8.26 14.05 2.28
C ARG A 373 8.50 12.96 3.30
N ILE A 374 9.73 12.79 3.76
CA ILE A 374 10.00 11.92 4.93
C ILE A 374 9.31 12.59 6.12
N MET A 375 8.43 11.88 6.85
CA MET A 375 7.48 12.44 7.81
C MET A 375 8.04 13.60 8.66
N GLY A 376 7.38 14.76 8.63
CA GLY A 376 7.82 15.96 9.37
C GLY A 376 8.96 16.72 8.67
N ARG A 377 9.44 17.81 9.25
CA ARG A 377 10.70 18.41 8.78
C ARG A 377 11.81 17.41 9.12
N GLN A 378 12.49 16.86 8.12
CA GLN A 378 13.60 15.93 8.36
C GLN A 378 14.92 16.40 7.76
N LEU A 379 15.97 16.05 8.49
CA LEU A 379 17.34 16.55 8.46
C LEU A 379 18.23 15.43 7.92
N GLY A 380 19.26 15.78 7.15
CA GLY A 380 20.36 14.88 6.78
C GLY A 380 21.61 15.19 7.59
#